data_AF-A0A938IWN2-F1
#
_entry.id   AF-A0A938IWN2-F1
#
_cell.length_a   1.000
_cell.length_b   1.000
_cell.length_c   1.000
_cell.angle_alpha   90.00
_cell.angle_beta   90.00
_cell.angle_gamma   90.00
#
_symmetry.space_group_name_H-M   'P 1'
#
loop_
_entity.id
_entity.type
_entity.pdbx_description
1 polymer ?
#
loop_
_entity_poly.entity_id
_entity_poly.type
_entity_poly.pdbx_seq_one_letter_code
_entity_poly.pdbx_strand_id
1 'polypeptide(L)' 'GVIVVGDPAGVAPGDLAVPEGGEWLAVVGAEGGLDPEERAALAARPGAVTLAVGPHVLRTETAAVAVAAVLAARRQPGH' A
#
# COMPACT_ATOMS: atom_id res chain seq x y z
N GLY A 1 -4.41 -12.48 -2.72
CA GLY A 1 -3.80 -11.16 -3.00
C GLY A 1 -3.11 -10.64 -1.76
N VAL A 2 -2.04 -9.88 -1.95
CA VAL A 2 -1.31 -9.20 -0.86
C VAL A 2 -1.99 -7.87 -0.55
N ILE A 3 -2.20 -7.54 0.73
CA ILE A 3 -2.78 -6.26 1.12
C ILE A 3 -1.68 -5.23 1.26
N VAL A 4 -1.86 -4.08 0.63
CA VAL A 4 -0.96 -2.93 0.69
C VAL A 4 -1.70 -1.78 1.33
N VAL A 5 -1.22 -1.31 2.48
CA VAL A 5 -1.80 -0.17 3.20
C VAL A 5 -0.93 1.06 2.99
N GLY A 6 -1.50 2.16 2.50
CA GLY A 6 -0.77 3.42 2.38
C GLY A 6 -0.40 3.99 3.75
N ASP A 7 0.89 4.11 4.03
CA ASP A 7 1.41 4.66 5.29
C ASP A 7 2.78 5.33 5.06
N PRO A 8 2.99 6.59 5.47
CA PRO A 8 4.29 7.27 5.37
C PRO A 8 5.45 6.53 6.06
N ALA A 9 5.17 5.68 7.05
CA ALA A 9 6.16 4.84 7.74
C ALA A 9 6.35 3.46 7.10
N GLY A 10 5.70 3.19 5.97
CA GLY A 10 5.79 1.92 5.26
C GLY A 10 7.10 1.71 4.51
N VAL A 11 7.21 0.57 3.83
CA VAL A 11 8.37 0.25 2.98
C VAL A 11 8.42 1.20 1.79
N ALA A 12 9.62 1.43 1.26
CA ALA A 12 9.77 2.22 0.05
C ALA A 12 9.16 1.47 -1.17
N PRO A 13 8.73 2.19 -2.22
CA PRO A 13 8.20 1.57 -3.44
C PRO A 13 9.16 0.53 -4.05
N GLY A 14 10.47 0.77 -3.94
CA GLY A 14 11.55 -0.12 -4.40
C GLY A 14 11.58 -1.49 -3.70
N ASP A 15 11.03 -1.57 -2.49
CA ASP A 15 11.11 -2.75 -1.63
C ASP A 15 9.79 -3.54 -1.59
N LEU A 16 8.74 -3.02 -2.25
CA LEU A 16 7.44 -3.68 -2.29
C LEU A 16 7.51 -4.98 -3.10
N ALA A 17 7.45 -6.13 -2.43
CA ALA A 17 7.46 -7.43 -3.09
C ALA A 17 6.29 -7.60 -4.08
N VAL A 18 6.56 -8.27 -5.20
CA VAL A 18 5.55 -8.68 -6.18
C VAL A 18 4.99 -10.04 -5.79
N PRO A 19 3.68 -10.17 -5.50
CA PRO A 19 3.06 -11.44 -5.17
C PRO A 19 3.13 -12.42 -6.35
N GLU A 20 3.21 -13.72 -6.07
CA GLU A 20 3.25 -14.76 -7.12
C GLU A 20 2.04 -14.70 -8.07
N GLY A 21 0.87 -14.28 -7.58
CA GLY A 21 -0.33 -14.05 -8.40
C GLY A 21 -0.43 -12.66 -9.05
N GLY A 22 0.54 -11.77 -8.81
CA GLY A 22 0.58 -10.41 -9.37
C GLY A 22 -0.54 -9.46 -8.91
N GLU A 23 -1.29 -9.85 -7.87
CA GLU A 23 -2.46 -9.10 -7.37
C GLU A 23 -2.22 -8.53 -5.98
N TRP A 24 -2.35 -7.21 -5.88
CA TRP A 24 -2.44 -6.49 -4.63
C TRP A 24 -3.86 -5.97 -4.42
N LEU A 25 -4.28 -5.89 -3.15
CA LEU A 25 -5.41 -5.09 -2.71
C LEU A 25 -4.86 -3.85 -1.99
N ALA A 26 -5.06 -2.67 -2.58
CA ALA A 26 -4.65 -1.41 -1.95
C ALA A 26 -5.73 -0.93 -0.97
N VAL A 27 -5.29 -0.50 0.21
CA VAL A 27 -6.11 0.18 1.22
C VAL A 27 -5.52 1.56 1.44
N VAL A 28 -6.34 2.58 1.21
CA VAL A 28 -6.01 3.98 1.47
C VAL A 28 -7.09 4.52 2.38
N GLY A 29 -6.70 4.94 3.59
CA GLY A 29 -7.62 5.55 4.55
C GLY A 29 -8.03 6.96 4.14
N ALA A 30 -9.07 7.48 4.79
CA ALA A 30 -9.47 8.88 4.67
C ALA A 30 -8.40 9.82 5.28
N GLU A 31 -8.63 11.13 5.29
CA GLU A 31 -7.68 12.14 5.78
C GLU A 31 -7.29 11.93 7.26
N GLY A 32 -8.18 11.35 8.06
CA GLY A 32 -7.90 10.97 9.46
C GLY A 32 -7.04 9.71 9.62
N GLY A 33 -6.72 9.05 8.51
CA GLY A 33 -6.10 7.73 8.51
C GLY A 33 -7.07 6.62 8.91
N LEU A 34 -6.50 5.44 9.14
CA LEU A 34 -7.18 4.30 9.73
C LEU A 34 -7.08 4.37 11.24
N ASP A 35 -8.14 3.98 11.94
CA ASP A 35 -8.11 3.89 13.40
C ASP A 35 -7.16 2.77 13.87
N PRO A 36 -6.74 2.75 15.15
CA PRO A 36 -5.80 1.76 15.64
C PRO A 36 -6.29 0.30 15.50
N GLU A 37 -7.60 0.06 15.60
CA GLU A 37 -8.19 -1.28 15.51
C GLU A 37 -8.21 -1.78 14.07
N GLU A 38 -8.57 -0.92 13.11
CA GLU A 38 -8.49 -1.17 11.68
C GLU A 38 -7.05 -1.46 11.25
N ARG A 39 -6.08 -0.67 11.72
CA ARG A 39 -4.66 -0.89 11.46
C ARG A 39 -4.19 -2.24 12.00
N ALA A 40 -4.57 -2.57 13.23
CA ALA A 40 -4.23 -3.86 13.84
C ALA A 40 -4.87 -5.02 13.07
N ALA A 41 -6.14 -4.89 12.67
CA ALA A 41 -6.87 -5.89 11.91
C ALA A 41 -6.24 -6.14 10.53
N LEU A 42 -5.82 -5.07 9.83
CA LEU A 42 -5.12 -5.18 8.55
C LEU A 42 -3.72 -5.79 8.71
N ALA A 43 -2.96 -5.36 9.71
CA ALA A 43 -1.63 -5.89 10.00
C ALA A 43 -1.65 -7.38 10.39
N ALA A 44 -2.73 -7.85 11.02
CA ALA A 44 -2.93 -9.27 11.34
C ALA A 44 -3.19 -10.15 10.10
N ARG A 45 -3.46 -9.55 8.93
CA ARG A 45 -3.71 -10.34 7.72
C ARG A 45 -2.40 -10.90 7.16
N PRO A 46 -2.35 -12.18 6.78
CA PRO A 46 -1.16 -12.78 6.21
C PRO A 46 -0.64 -12.01 5.00
N GLY A 47 0.63 -11.62 5.07
CA GLY A 47 1.30 -10.89 3.99
C GLY A 47 0.89 -9.43 3.83
N ALA A 48 0.15 -8.83 4.77
CA ALA A 48 -0.11 -7.40 4.74
C ALA A 48 1.20 -6.60 4.84
N VAL A 49 1.31 -5.54 4.04
CA VAL A 49 2.46 -4.66 4.00
C VAL A 49 2.01 -3.20 3.98
N THR A 50 2.71 -2.36 4.72
CA THR A 50 2.55 -0.91 4.66
C THR A 50 3.47 -0.33 3.60
N LEU A 51 2.98 0.55 2.73
CA LEU A 51 3.71 1.19 1.64
C LEU A 51 3.77 2.70 1.85
N ALA A 52 4.98 3.26 1.82
CA ALA A 52 5.20 4.70 1.77
C ALA A 52 5.29 5.18 0.32
N VAL A 53 4.58 6.26 -0.01
CA VAL A 53 4.64 6.95 -1.32
C VAL A 53 5.34 8.31 -1.23
N GLY A 54 6.10 8.51 -0.15
CA GLY A 54 6.81 9.74 0.20
C GLY A 54 6.73 10.02 1.71
N PRO A 55 7.51 10.99 2.22
CA PRO A 55 7.56 11.31 3.65
C PRO A 55 6.38 12.17 4.14
N HIS A 56 5.49 12.60 3.24
CA HIS A 56 4.40 13.51 3.53
C HIS A 56 3.05 12.79 3.56
N VAL A 57 2.16 13.25 4.44
CA VAL A 57 0.75 12.84 4.41
C VAL A 57 0.11 13.48 3.19
N LEU A 58 -0.34 12.64 2.26
CA LEU A 58 -1.08 13.06 1.07
C LEU A 58 -2.58 13.08 1.37
N ARG A 59 -3.33 13.89 0.61
CA ARG A 59 -4.80 13.77 0.62
C ARG A 59 -5.23 12.41 0.09
N THR A 60 -6.38 11.93 0.54
CA THR A 60 -6.91 10.58 0.23
C THR A 60 -6.85 10.27 -1.26
N GLU A 61 -7.33 11.19 -2.10
CA GLU A 61 -7.36 11.03 -3.56
C GLU A 61 -5.96 10.98 -4.19
N THR A 62 -5.02 11.74 -3.63
CA THR A 62 -3.63 11.78 -4.13
C THR A 62 -2.87 10.53 -3.69
N ALA A 63 -3.09 10.08 -2.45
CA ALA A 63 -2.53 8.83 -1.94
C ALA A 63 -3.00 7.63 -2.77
N ALA A 64 -4.29 7.58 -3.12
CA ALA A 64 -4.85 6.51 -3.96
C ALA A 64 -4.18 6.45 -5.33
N VAL A 65 -4.03 7.59 -6.02
CA VAL A 65 -3.35 7.66 -7.32
C VAL A 65 -1.86 7.29 -7.20
N ALA A 66 -1.16 7.79 -6.17
CA ALA A 66 0.25 7.50 -5.96
C ALA A 66 0.50 6.01 -5.68
N VAL A 67 -0.31 5.38 -4.83
CA VAL A 67 -0.25 3.94 -4.55
C VAL A 67 -0.52 3.15 -5.82
N ALA A 68 -1.58 3.48 -6.57
CA ALA A 68 -1.89 2.81 -7.83
C ALA A 68 -0.74 2.91 -8.85
N ALA A 69 -0.09 4.07 -8.96
CA ALA A 69 1.06 4.27 -9.83
C ALA A 69 2.26 3.40 -9.41
N VAL A 70 2.54 3.30 -8.11
CA VAL A 70 3.56 2.38 -7.59
C VAL A 70 3.23 0.94 -7.94
N LEU A 71 2.02 0.46 -7.65
CA LEU A 71 1.62 -0.91 -7.95
C LEU A 71 1.74 -1.23 -9.45
N ALA A 72 1.31 -0.31 -10.32
CA ALA A 72 1.44 -0.46 -11.76
C ALA A 72 2.91 -0.54 -12.20
N ALA A 73 3.78 0.29 -11.65
CA ALA A 73 5.22 0.26 -11.94
C ALA A 73 5.92 -1.01 -11.42
N ARG A 74 5.48 -1.54 -10.27
CA ARG A 74 6.03 -2.77 -9.67
C ARG A 74 5.63 -4.02 -10.43
N ARG A 75 4.47 -4.01 -11.09
CA ARG A 75 3.94 -5.14 -11.86
C ARG A 75 4.66 -5.37 -13.20
N GLN A 76 5.95 -5.08 -13.34
CA GLN A 76 6.67 -5.08 -14.63
C GLN A 76 6.18 -6.18 -15.58
N PRO A 77 5.76 -5.84 -16.82
CA PRO A 77 5.27 -6.85 -17.75
C PRO A 77 6.45 -7.72 -18.20
N GLY A 78 6.45 -9.00 -17.81
CA GLY A 78 7.47 -9.94 -18.26
C GLY A 78 7.62 -11.22 -17.44
N HIS A 79 6.55 -12.04 -17.37
CA HIS A 79 6.53 -13.46 -17.79
C HIS A 79 5.09 -13.78 -18.18
#